data_AF-A0A0J7KMT6-F1
#
_entry.id   AF-A0A0J7KMT6-F1
#
_cell.length_a   1.000
_cell.length_b   1.000
_cell.length_c   1.000
_cell.angle_alpha   90.00
_cell.angle_beta   90.00
_cell.angle_gamma   90.00
#
_symmetry.space_group_name_H-M   'P 1'
#
loop_
_entity.id
_entity.type
_entity.pdbx_description
1 polymer ?
#
loop_
_entity_poly.entity_id
_entity_poly.type
_entity_poly.pdbx_seq_one_letter_code
_entity_poly.pdbx_strand_id
1 'polypeptide(L)'
;MKVLEFLAWKSREVDVYRVHLDRMLRLCNRPPLLKRTSESLVSFAIMEHYFTMLGYLLIILPKEEDIQQIHEALDCLLIGRTKVTHVAAMKLDLRRRAMENSRLPVIIVELLEAALTRMYPKILELAFMLASVSSQCCE
;
A
#
# COMPACT_ATOMS: atom_id res chain seq x y z
N MET A 1 -3.89 1.89 13.47
CA MET A 1 -3.87 2.62 12.18
C MET A 1 -4.34 4.08 12.23
N LYS A 2 -4.59 4.69 13.40
CA LYS A 2 -5.07 6.08 13.50
C LYS A 2 -4.02 7.17 13.19
N VAL A 3 -2.73 6.84 13.26
CA VAL A 3 -1.64 7.82 13.16
C VAL A 3 -1.44 8.32 11.72
N LEU A 4 -1.44 7.43 10.72
CA LEU A 4 -1.26 7.83 9.32
C LEU A 4 -2.43 8.66 8.81
N GLU A 5 -3.66 8.27 9.14
CA GLU A 5 -4.87 9.06 8.85
C GLU A 5 -4.82 10.44 9.54
N PHE A 6 -4.43 10.48 10.82
CA PHE A 6 -4.25 11.73 11.55
C PHE A 6 -3.19 12.63 10.89
N LEU A 7 -2.03 12.06 10.52
CA LEU A 7 -0.96 12.80 9.86
C LEU A 7 -1.38 13.28 8.47
N ALA A 8 -2.09 12.46 7.69
CA ALA A 8 -2.63 12.84 6.40
C ALA A 8 -3.59 14.03 6.53
N TRP A 9 -4.49 13.98 7.52
CA TRP A 9 -5.40 15.10 7.81
C TRP A 9 -4.64 16.35 8.27
N LYS A 10 -3.81 16.24 9.31
CA LYS A 10 -3.13 17.39 9.92
C LYS A 10 -2.04 18.01 9.06
N SER A 11 -1.43 17.25 8.14
CA SER A 11 -0.48 17.80 7.18
C SER A 11 -1.10 18.79 6.19
N ARG A 12 -2.44 18.81 6.07
CA ARG A 12 -3.17 19.82 5.30
C ARG A 12 -3.36 21.14 6.06
N GLU A 13 -3.31 21.09 7.39
CA GLU A 13 -3.52 22.26 8.27
C GLU A 13 -2.19 22.87 8.74
N VAL A 14 -1.19 22.02 9.04
CA VAL A 14 0.07 22.41 9.66
C VAL A 14 1.23 21.65 9.02
N ASP A 15 2.12 22.39 8.36
CA ASP A 15 3.23 21.83 7.56
C ASP A 15 4.19 20.93 8.34
N VAL A 16 4.34 21.14 9.66
CA VAL A 16 5.22 20.30 10.50
C VAL A 16 4.81 18.83 10.45
N TYR A 17 3.51 18.52 10.32
CA TYR A 17 3.05 17.13 10.21
C TYR A 17 3.38 16.48 8.87
N ARG A 18 3.68 17.28 7.83
CA ARG A 18 4.08 16.74 6.52
C ARG A 18 5.36 15.93 6.62
N VAL A 19 6.35 16.43 7.36
CA VAL A 19 7.63 15.72 7.57
C VAL A 19 7.42 14.37 8.25
N HIS A 20 6.47 14.30 9.20
CA HIS A 20 6.13 13.07 9.89
C HIS A 20 5.39 12.09 8.97
N LEU A 21 4.45 12.59 8.17
CA LEU A 21 3.76 11.79 7.16
C LEU A 21 4.75 11.18 6.16
N ASP A 22 5.62 11.99 5.56
CA ASP A 22 6.61 11.54 4.56
C ASP A 22 7.59 10.51 5.14
N ARG A 23 7.92 10.61 6.43
CA ARG A 23 8.73 9.58 7.11
C ARG A 23 7.95 8.28 7.29
N MET A 24 6.68 8.36 7.69
CA MET A 24 5.85 7.18 7.90
C MET A 24 5.51 6.48 6.58
N LEU A 25 5.22 7.22 5.49
CA LEU A 25 5.00 6.66 4.16
C LEU A 25 6.23 5.92 3.64
N ARG A 26 7.44 6.46 3.86
CA ARG A 26 8.69 5.76 3.51
C ARG A 26 8.92 4.47 4.30
N LEU A 27 8.41 4.38 5.53
CA LEU A 27 8.43 3.12 6.28
C LEU A 27 7.41 2.13 5.73
N CYS A 28 6.42 2.60 4.96
CA CYS A 28 5.36 1.73 4.51
C CYS A 28 5.81 0.68 3.46
N ASN A 29 6.96 0.90 2.83
CA ASN A 29 7.55 -0.04 1.88
C ASN A 29 8.12 -1.32 2.51
N ARG A 30 8.09 -1.45 3.84
CA ARG A 30 8.66 -2.59 4.55
C ARG A 30 7.57 -3.60 4.93
N PRO A 31 7.69 -4.87 4.53
CA PRO A 31 6.75 -5.89 4.98
C PRO A 31 6.91 -6.16 6.49
N PRO A 32 5.84 -6.59 7.18
CA PRO A 32 5.95 -7.04 8.57
C PRO A 32 6.97 -8.17 8.72
N LEU A 33 7.73 -8.11 9.82
CA LEU A 33 8.67 -9.16 10.19
C LEU A 33 7.95 -10.19 11.06
N LEU A 34 8.05 -11.46 10.67
CA LEU A 34 7.53 -12.59 11.43
C LEU A 34 8.54 -12.97 12.51
N LYS A 35 8.14 -13.03 13.79
CA LYS A 35 9.01 -13.56 14.85
C LYS A 35 9.01 -15.08 14.86
N ARG A 36 7.89 -15.69 14.46
CA ARG A 36 7.71 -17.14 14.33
C ARG A 36 6.90 -17.47 13.08
N THR A 37 7.16 -18.63 12.46
CA THR A 37 6.41 -19.10 11.28
C THR A 37 4.92 -19.35 11.56
N SER A 38 4.58 -19.67 12.81
CA SER A 38 3.19 -19.86 13.28
C SER A 38 2.38 -18.56 13.38
N GLU A 39 3.04 -17.39 13.30
CA GLU A 39 2.37 -16.08 13.28
C GLU A 39 1.81 -15.74 11.89
N SER A 40 1.90 -16.66 10.91
CA SER A 40 1.50 -16.41 9.52
C SER A 40 0.05 -15.96 9.38
N LEU A 41 -0.90 -16.54 10.13
CA LEU A 41 -2.32 -16.15 10.09
C LEU A 41 -2.58 -14.75 10.65
N VAL A 42 -2.01 -14.44 11.82
CA VAL A 42 -2.12 -13.11 12.43
C VAL A 42 -1.45 -12.06 11.53
N SER A 43 -0.30 -12.40 10.98
CA SER A 43 0.45 -11.52 10.09
C SER A 43 -0.24 -11.32 8.74
N PHE A 44 -1.00 -12.31 8.29
CA PHE A 44 -1.83 -12.22 7.08
C PHE A 44 -2.94 -11.19 7.26
N ALA A 45 -3.72 -11.29 8.34
CA ALA A 45 -4.76 -10.30 8.67
C ALA A 45 -4.18 -8.89 8.87
N ILE A 46 -2.99 -8.78 9.49
CA ILE A 46 -2.26 -7.51 9.59
C ILE A 46 -1.93 -6.97 8.20
N MET A 47 -1.44 -7.83 7.30
CA MET A 47 -1.07 -7.44 5.94
C MET A 47 -2.30 -7.02 5.10
N GLU A 48 -3.44 -7.69 5.25
CA GLU A 48 -4.71 -7.30 4.60
C GLU A 48 -5.16 -5.90 5.05
N HIS A 49 -5.15 -5.66 6.37
CA HIS A 49 -5.48 -4.35 6.93
C HIS A 49 -4.52 -3.27 6.44
N TYR A 50 -3.25 -3.64 6.30
CA TYR A 50 -2.20 -2.77 5.83
C TYR A 50 -2.35 -2.38 4.36
N PHE A 51 -2.70 -3.31 3.46
CA PHE A 51 -3.02 -2.98 2.07
C PHE A 51 -4.28 -2.11 1.97
N THR A 52 -5.31 -2.42 2.77
CA THR A 52 -6.53 -1.61 2.87
C THR A 52 -6.22 -0.17 3.26
N MET A 53 -5.28 0.02 4.20
CA MET A 53 -4.81 1.34 4.62
C MET A 53 -4.15 2.12 3.49
N LEU A 54 -3.26 1.49 2.73
CA LEU A 54 -2.61 2.11 1.58
C LEU A 54 -3.65 2.56 0.55
N GLY A 55 -4.71 1.79 0.35
CA GLY A 55 -5.85 2.18 -0.47
C GLY A 55 -6.52 3.46 0.04
N TYR A 56 -6.85 3.53 1.33
CA TYR A 56 -7.43 4.75 1.89
C TYR A 56 -6.49 5.96 1.84
N LEU A 57 -5.17 5.75 1.95
CA LEU A 57 -4.21 6.82 1.76
C LEU A 57 -4.24 7.40 0.35
N LEU A 58 -4.48 6.60 -0.69
CA LEU A 58 -4.67 7.11 -2.05
C LEU A 58 -5.89 8.02 -2.18
N ILE A 59 -6.94 7.78 -1.38
CA ILE A 59 -8.14 8.64 -1.35
C ILE A 59 -7.85 9.96 -0.63
N ILE A 60 -7.14 9.91 0.51
CA ILE A 60 -6.94 11.09 1.36
C ILE A 60 -5.66 11.86 1.07
N LEU A 61 -4.79 11.42 0.15
CA LEU A 61 -3.58 12.16 -0.23
C LEU A 61 -3.75 12.73 -1.64
N PRO A 62 -4.00 14.04 -1.77
CA PRO A 62 -4.34 14.65 -3.05
C PRO A 62 -3.11 15.01 -3.91
N LYS A 63 -1.89 14.75 -3.42
CA LYS A 63 -0.64 15.15 -4.09
C LYS A 63 -0.05 13.99 -4.87
N GLU A 64 0.49 14.30 -6.04
CA GLU A 64 1.09 13.31 -6.93
C GLU A 64 2.31 12.62 -6.31
N GLU A 65 3.08 13.35 -5.49
CA GLU A 65 4.24 12.82 -4.77
C GLU A 65 3.84 11.81 -3.68
N ASP A 66 2.66 11.96 -3.09
CA ASP A 66 2.15 11.02 -2.09
C ASP A 66 1.71 9.70 -2.73
N ILE A 67 1.02 9.81 -3.86
CA ILE A 67 0.61 8.66 -4.67
C ILE A 67 1.85 7.90 -5.14
N GLN A 68 2.89 8.61 -5.57
CA GLN A 68 4.15 8.01 -5.96
C GLN A 68 4.80 7.22 -4.81
N GLN A 69 4.80 7.75 -3.59
CA GLN A 69 5.33 7.03 -2.42
C GLN A 69 4.52 5.77 -2.11
N ILE A 70 3.20 5.80 -2.27
CA ILE A 70 2.34 4.62 -2.10
C ILE A 70 2.62 3.59 -3.21
N HIS A 71 2.79 4.04 -4.45
CA HIS A 71 3.15 3.18 -5.57
C HIS A 71 4.48 2.46 -5.31
N GLU A 72 5.51 3.18 -4.87
CA GLU A 72 6.79 2.59 -4.50
C GLU A 72 6.67 1.60 -3.34
N ALA A 73 5.84 1.91 -2.34
CA ALA A 73 5.56 0.99 -1.25
C ALA A 73 4.92 -0.31 -1.78
N LEU A 74 3.93 -0.21 -2.66
CA LEU A 74 3.26 -1.38 -3.25
C LEU A 74 4.22 -2.20 -4.12
N ASP A 75 5.05 -1.58 -4.95
CA ASP A 75 6.07 -2.27 -5.75
C ASP A 75 7.05 -3.07 -4.85
N CYS A 76 7.51 -2.47 -3.75
CA CYS A 76 8.36 -3.15 -2.76
C CYS A 76 7.64 -4.34 -2.11
N LEU A 77 6.35 -4.17 -1.77
CA LEU A 77 5.58 -5.17 -1.05
C LEU A 77 5.09 -6.32 -1.94
N LEU A 78 4.90 -6.10 -3.25
CA LEU A 78 4.23 -7.06 -4.15
C LEU A 78 5.13 -7.63 -5.24
N ILE A 79 6.19 -6.93 -5.62
CA ILE A 79 7.14 -7.37 -6.65
C ILE A 79 8.51 -7.66 -6.03
N GLY A 80 8.92 -6.89 -5.01
CA GLY A 80 10.16 -7.14 -4.29
C GLY A 80 11.42 -6.71 -5.05
N ARG A 81 11.32 -5.68 -5.90
CA ARG A 81 12.46 -5.14 -6.69
C ARG A 81 13.58 -4.56 -5.82
N THR A 82 13.30 -4.22 -4.56
CA THR A 82 14.31 -3.77 -3.59
C THR A 82 15.03 -4.97 -2.95
N LYS A 83 16.32 -5.14 -3.30
CA LYS A 83 17.21 -6.28 -3.02
C LYS A 83 17.42 -6.71 -1.55
N VAL A 84 16.80 -6.06 -0.56
CA VAL A 84 17.05 -6.36 0.87
C VAL A 84 15.74 -6.64 1.58
N THR A 85 15.17 -7.82 1.35
CA THR A 85 14.08 -8.32 2.19
C THR A 85 14.71 -9.12 3.32
N HIS A 86 14.45 -8.72 4.57
CA HIS A 86 14.92 -9.46 5.75
C HIS A 86 14.42 -10.92 5.67
N VAL A 87 15.24 -11.91 6.06
CA VAL A 87 14.87 -13.35 5.95
C VAL A 87 13.58 -13.67 6.71
N ALA A 88 13.31 -12.95 7.80
CA ALA A 88 12.10 -13.07 8.58
C ALA A 88 10.88 -12.28 8.02
N ALA A 89 11.02 -11.58 6.90
CA ALA A 89 9.91 -10.89 6.28
C ALA A 89 8.87 -11.88 5.75
N MET A 90 7.61 -11.44 5.77
CA MET A 90 6.52 -12.24 5.21
C MET A 90 6.78 -12.61 3.74
N LYS A 91 6.57 -13.89 3.40
CA LYS A 91 6.77 -14.42 2.04
C LYS A 91 5.94 -13.65 1.01
N LEU A 92 6.48 -13.51 -0.21
CA LEU A 92 5.86 -12.73 -1.28
C LEU A 92 4.45 -13.23 -1.63
N ASP A 93 4.26 -14.55 -1.75
CA ASP A 93 2.96 -15.13 -2.09
C ASP A 93 1.89 -14.84 -1.04
N LEU A 94 2.27 -14.86 0.25
CA LEU A 94 1.36 -14.51 1.33
C LEU A 94 0.98 -13.03 1.29
N ARG A 95 1.92 -12.15 0.91
CA ARG A 95 1.64 -10.72 0.72
C ARG A 95 0.67 -10.49 -0.45
N ARG A 96 0.87 -11.18 -1.57
CA ARG A 96 -0.03 -11.08 -2.74
C ARG A 96 -1.45 -11.54 -2.42
N ARG A 97 -1.59 -12.69 -1.76
CA ARG A 97 -2.91 -13.16 -1.27
C ARG A 97 -3.56 -12.19 -0.29
N ALA A 98 -2.78 -11.60 0.61
CA ALA A 98 -3.31 -10.58 1.53
C ALA A 98 -3.73 -9.30 0.81
N MET A 99 -3.05 -8.94 -0.29
CA MET A 99 -3.46 -7.83 -1.15
C MET A 99 -4.80 -8.14 -1.84
N GLU A 100 -4.94 -9.32 -2.44
CA GLU A 100 -6.17 -9.75 -3.12
C GLU A 100 -7.37 -9.72 -2.17
N ASN A 101 -7.20 -10.17 -0.92
CA ASN A 101 -8.25 -10.19 0.09
C ASN A 101 -8.53 -8.83 0.75
N SER A 102 -7.65 -7.85 0.57
CA SER A 102 -7.82 -6.52 1.15
C SER A 102 -8.86 -5.71 0.38
N ARG A 103 -9.22 -4.52 0.89
CA ARG A 103 -10.03 -3.57 0.11
C ARG A 103 -9.24 -2.83 -0.97
N LEU A 104 -7.92 -3.01 -1.07
CA LEU A 104 -7.08 -2.25 -2.01
C LEU A 104 -7.54 -2.39 -3.47
N PRO A 105 -7.80 -3.60 -4.02
CA PRO A 105 -8.24 -3.73 -5.41
C PRO A 105 -9.55 -2.98 -5.68
N VAL A 106 -10.52 -3.09 -4.77
CA VAL A 106 -11.81 -2.40 -4.88
C VAL A 106 -11.62 -0.88 -4.85
N ILE A 107 -10.80 -0.37 -3.92
CA ILE A 107 -10.50 1.06 -3.82
C ILE A 107 -9.83 1.58 -5.10
N ILE A 108 -8.93 0.80 -5.73
CA ILE A 108 -8.30 1.21 -6.99
C ILE A 108 -9.33 1.31 -8.12
N VAL A 109 -10.28 0.38 -8.22
CA VAL A 109 -11.37 0.44 -9.20
C VAL A 109 -12.26 1.67 -8.95
N GLU A 110 -12.68 1.90 -7.71
CA GLU A 110 -13.46 3.08 -7.32
C GLU A 110 -12.72 4.39 -7.67
N LEU A 111 -11.40 4.42 -7.45
CA LEU A 111 -10.56 5.56 -7.81
C LEU A 111 -10.43 5.73 -9.32
N LEU A 112 -10.38 4.66 -10.12
CA LEU A 112 -10.39 4.77 -11.59
C LEU A 112 -11.69 5.36 -12.13
N GLU A 113 -12.82 4.96 -11.55
CA GLU A 113 -14.14 5.49 -11.92
C GLU A 113 -14.30 6.97 -11.55
N ALA A 114 -13.70 7.39 -10.44
CA ALA A 114 -13.81 8.75 -9.92
C ALA A 114 -12.64 9.69 -10.29
N ALA A 115 -11.53 9.18 -10.84
CA ALA A 115 -10.32 9.96 -10.99
C ALA A 115 -10.47 11.10 -12.01
N LEU A 116 -10.07 12.30 -11.59
CA LEU A 116 -9.81 13.42 -12.50
C LEU A 116 -8.67 13.07 -13.46
N THR A 117 -8.72 13.63 -14.67
CA THR A 117 -7.85 13.31 -15.82
C THR A 117 -6.35 13.27 -15.52
N ARG A 118 -5.89 14.06 -14.53
CA ARG A 118 -4.47 14.17 -14.15
C ARG A 118 -3.97 12.99 -13.31
N MET A 119 -4.80 12.42 -12.44
CA MET A 119 -4.39 11.31 -11.54
C MET A 119 -4.63 9.94 -12.17
N TYR A 120 -5.49 9.88 -13.18
CA TYR A 120 -5.88 8.66 -13.86
C TYR A 120 -4.70 7.78 -14.31
N PRO A 121 -3.62 8.30 -14.94
CA PRO A 121 -2.51 7.46 -15.37
C PRO A 121 -1.82 6.71 -14.21
N LYS A 122 -1.61 7.38 -13.08
CA LYS A 122 -0.97 6.79 -11.88
C LYS A 122 -1.85 5.72 -11.23
N ILE A 123 -3.16 5.96 -11.18
CA ILE A 123 -4.10 4.96 -10.65
C ILE A 123 -4.20 3.76 -11.60
N LEU A 124 -4.14 3.99 -12.92
CA LEU A 124 -4.13 2.92 -13.92
C LEU A 124 -2.85 2.07 -13.83
N GLU A 125 -1.69 2.68 -13.61
CA GLU A 125 -0.43 1.98 -13.36
C GLU A 125 -0.54 1.08 -12.11
N LEU A 126 -1.16 1.58 -11.04
CA LEU A 126 -1.43 0.76 -9.85
C LEU A 126 -2.37 -0.40 -10.16
N ALA A 127 -3.47 -0.16 -10.87
CA ALA A 127 -4.40 -1.23 -11.26
C ALA A 127 -3.69 -2.32 -12.07
N PHE A 128 -2.88 -1.92 -13.05
CA PHE A 128 -2.07 -2.83 -13.85
C PHE A 128 -1.07 -3.61 -12.99
N MET A 129 -0.37 -2.94 -12.06
CA MET A 129 0.53 -3.59 -11.13
C MET A 129 -0.19 -4.68 -10.32
N LEU A 130 -1.34 -4.35 -9.71
CA LEU A 130 -2.10 -5.31 -8.90
C LEU A 130 -2.56 -6.51 -9.73
N ALA A 131 -3.09 -6.26 -10.93
CA ALA A 131 -3.51 -7.32 -11.84
C ALA A 131 -2.33 -8.23 -12.25
N SER A 132 -1.16 -7.65 -12.54
CA SER A 132 0.02 -8.41 -13.00
C SER A 132 0.62 -9.37 -11.96
N VAL A 133 0.34 -9.15 -10.67
CA VAL A 133 0.83 -10.00 -9.57
C VAL A 133 -0.28 -10.86 -8.95
N SER A 134 -1.53 -10.65 -9.36
CA SER A 134 -2.69 -11.38 -8.86
C SER A 134 -2.73 -12.77 -9.46
N SER A 135 -2.92 -13.75 -8.60
CA SER A 135 -3.19 -15.13 -9.00
C SER A 135 -4.64 -15.35 -9.45
N GLN A 136 -5.56 -14.45 -9.05
CA GLN A 136 -6.99 -14.56 -9.36
C GLN A 136 -7.38 -13.89 -10.70
N CYS A 137 -6.56 -12.97 -11.20
CA CYS A 137 -6.86 -12.22 -12.43
C CYS A 137 -6.32 -12.86 -13.71
N CYS A 138 -5.46 -13.88 -13.60
CA CYS A 138 -4.79 -14.53 -14.74
C CYS A 138 -5.15 -16.03 -14.89
N GLU A 139 -6.30 -16.46 -14.36
CA GLU A 139 -6.90 -17.78 -14.65
C GLU A 139 -7.95 -17.70 -15.76
#